data_AF-A0A9E7G7G0-F1
#
_entry.id   AF-A0A9E7G7G0-F1
#
_cell.length_a   1.000
_cell.length_b   1.000
_cell.length_c   1.000
_cell.angle_alpha   90.00
_cell.angle_beta   90.00
_cell.angle_gamma   90.00
#
_symmetry.space_group_name_H-M   'P 1'
#
loop_
_entity.id
_entity.type
_entity.pdbx_description
1 polymer ?
#
loop_
_entity_poly.entity_id
_entity_poly.type
_entity_poly.pdbx_seq_one_letter_code
_entity_poly.pdbx_strand_id
1 'polypeptide(L)'
;MLGRAEEIEPQISAVLFEHAISAANFSSDSLSCLPNAPWKIPAEEYETRKDLRNTCTFTIDPASATDLDDALSFEMVSEKVFRIGVHIADVSRFVIPDTALDREARIRSTSVYIPQHKLPMLPPELSEQACSLVPGEDRLVFSIIWDIDDTGNITGRWIGRSVIRSCCKLSYDDAQDIIDGGFEVDVSGKTGPKLHGQFELKDVVDSLRSLHGITKKMREIRLRNGAFWIEIPKLAILFDERESM
;
A
#
# COMPACT_ATOMS: atom_id res chain seq x y z
N MET A 1 18.64 -26.72 -19.43
CA MET A 1 17.61 -26.84 -20.48
C MET A 1 16.32 -26.35 -19.83
N LEU A 2 15.70 -25.28 -20.33
CA LEU A 2 14.60 -24.60 -19.62
C LEU A 2 13.21 -25.21 -19.89
N GLY A 3 13.05 -26.00 -20.95
CA GLY A 3 11.76 -26.62 -21.33
C GLY A 3 11.48 -26.47 -22.83
N ARG A 4 10.23 -26.65 -23.26
CA ARG A 4 9.83 -26.46 -24.67
C ARG A 4 9.52 -24.99 -24.95
N ALA A 5 9.77 -24.55 -26.18
CA ALA A 5 9.54 -23.15 -26.57
C ALA A 5 8.05 -22.74 -26.59
N GLU A 6 7.13 -23.71 -26.62
CA GLU A 6 5.68 -23.49 -26.66
C GLU A 6 5.06 -23.32 -25.26
N GLU A 7 5.83 -23.59 -24.21
CA GLU A 7 5.39 -23.49 -22.82
C GLU A 7 5.69 -22.10 -22.25
N ILE A 8 4.79 -21.57 -21.41
CA ILE A 8 4.92 -20.21 -20.84
C ILE A 8 6.08 -20.12 -19.85
N GLU A 9 6.19 -21.07 -18.92
CA GLU A 9 7.20 -21.05 -17.84
C GLU A 9 8.66 -21.04 -18.33
N PRO A 10 9.05 -21.85 -19.33
CA PRO A 10 10.40 -21.78 -19.91
C PRO A 10 10.70 -20.42 -20.56
N GLN A 11 9.70 -19.78 -21.17
CA GLN A 11 9.86 -18.47 -21.80
C GLN A 11 10.02 -17.37 -20.75
N ILE A 12 9.21 -17.38 -19.69
CA ILE A 12 9.38 -16.49 -18.54
C ILE A 12 10.79 -16.65 -17.95
N SER A 13 11.21 -17.90 -17.71
CA SER A 13 12.54 -18.18 -17.17
C SER A 13 13.67 -17.66 -18.06
N ALA A 14 13.52 -17.75 -19.39
CA ALA A 14 14.49 -17.22 -20.35
C ALA A 14 14.59 -15.68 -20.27
N VAL A 15 13.45 -14.98 -20.21
CA VAL A 15 13.40 -13.51 -20.06
C VAL A 15 14.04 -13.07 -18.74
N LEU A 16 13.71 -13.76 -17.64
CA LEU A 16 14.31 -13.47 -16.33
C LEU A 16 15.83 -13.64 -16.34
N PHE A 17 16.32 -14.72 -16.96
CA PHE A 17 17.75 -14.97 -17.10
C PHE A 17 18.45 -13.90 -17.97
N GLU A 18 17.86 -13.53 -19.10
CA GLU A 18 18.39 -12.51 -20.02
C GLU A 18 18.52 -11.14 -19.33
N HIS A 19 17.56 -10.80 -18.47
CA HIS A 19 17.58 -9.56 -17.70
C HIS A 19 18.26 -9.67 -16.33
N ALA A 20 18.93 -10.78 -16.04
CA ALA A 20 19.62 -11.04 -14.77
C ALA A 20 18.71 -10.87 -13.53
N ILE A 21 17.43 -11.22 -13.65
CA ILE A 21 16.45 -11.19 -12.57
C ILE A 21 16.51 -12.53 -11.84
N SER A 22 16.82 -12.49 -10.54
CA SER A 22 16.86 -13.69 -9.72
C SER A 22 15.45 -14.18 -9.37
N ALA A 23 15.12 -15.38 -9.81
CA ALA A 23 13.95 -16.14 -9.36
C ALA A 23 14.29 -17.12 -8.21
N ALA A 24 15.47 -17.01 -7.62
CA ALA A 24 15.90 -17.91 -6.57
C ALA A 24 15.12 -17.68 -5.26
N ASN A 25 14.97 -18.73 -4.47
CA ASN A 25 14.47 -18.62 -3.11
C ASN A 25 15.41 -17.76 -2.25
N PHE A 26 14.85 -17.13 -1.21
CA PHE A 26 15.62 -16.39 -0.23
C PHE A 26 16.62 -17.30 0.49
N SER A 27 17.83 -16.81 0.72
CA SER A 27 18.89 -17.55 1.42
C SER A 27 18.51 -17.76 2.90
N SER A 28 19.00 -18.85 3.50
CA SER A 28 18.83 -19.12 4.94
C SER A 28 19.31 -17.95 5.81
N ASP A 29 20.39 -17.30 5.39
CA ASP A 29 20.98 -16.16 6.10
C ASP A 29 20.03 -14.95 6.06
N SER A 30 19.41 -14.66 4.91
CA SER A 30 18.41 -13.59 4.81
C SER A 30 17.16 -13.88 5.64
N LEU A 31 16.68 -15.12 5.63
CA LEU A 31 15.52 -15.55 6.42
C LEU A 31 15.80 -15.50 7.93
N SER A 32 17.04 -15.76 8.35
CA SER A 32 17.43 -15.65 9.77
C SER A 32 17.39 -14.23 10.32
N CYS A 33 17.32 -13.21 9.45
CA CYS A 33 17.19 -11.80 9.85
C CYS A 33 15.72 -11.39 10.13
N LEU A 34 14.75 -12.26 9.82
CA LEU A 34 13.34 -11.96 9.99
C LEU A 34 12.94 -11.94 11.48
N PRO A 35 11.94 -11.13 11.86
CA PRO A 35 11.37 -11.22 13.19
C PRO A 35 10.68 -12.58 13.41
N ASN A 36 10.64 -13.04 14.67
CA ASN A 36 9.87 -14.23 15.02
C ASN A 36 8.38 -14.02 14.75
N ALA A 37 7.75 -15.01 14.11
CA ALA A 37 6.30 -15.05 13.91
C ALA A 37 5.59 -15.76 15.08
N PRO A 38 4.41 -15.29 15.54
CA PRO A 38 3.76 -14.05 15.13
C PRO A 38 4.48 -12.83 15.70
N TRP A 39 4.78 -11.85 14.84
CA TRP A 39 5.42 -10.61 15.27
C TRP A 39 4.40 -9.69 15.94
N LYS A 40 4.83 -9.01 17.00
CA LYS A 40 4.03 -7.99 17.69
C LYS A 40 4.89 -6.76 17.90
N ILE A 41 4.24 -5.59 17.83
CA ILE A 41 4.90 -4.31 18.08
C ILE A 41 5.37 -4.27 19.54
N PRO A 42 6.67 -4.06 19.81
CA PRO A 42 7.19 -3.86 21.16
C PRO A 42 6.57 -2.64 21.85
N ALA A 43 6.43 -2.69 23.18
CA ALA A 43 5.80 -1.61 23.96
C ALA A 43 6.51 -0.26 23.77
N GLU A 44 7.84 -0.27 23.61
CA GLU A 44 8.66 0.93 23.46
C GLU A 44 8.37 1.70 22.16
N GLU A 45 7.90 1.01 21.11
CA GLU A 45 7.53 1.66 19.85
C GLU A 45 6.28 2.53 20.04
N TYR A 46 5.35 2.15 20.92
CA TYR A 46 4.16 2.96 21.22
C TYR A 46 4.48 4.24 21.99
N GLU A 47 5.55 4.23 22.79
CA GLU A 47 5.99 5.40 23.57
C GLU A 47 6.81 6.40 22.73
N THR A 48 7.54 5.89 21.73
CA THR A 48 8.48 6.70 20.92
C THR A 48 7.87 7.23 19.63
N ARG A 49 6.83 6.58 19.12
CA ARG A 49 6.16 6.95 17.87
C ARG A 49 4.89 7.75 18.13
N LYS A 50 4.52 8.57 17.15
CA LYS A 50 3.21 9.23 17.19
C LYS A 50 2.09 8.19 17.08
N ASP A 51 1.16 8.17 18.03
CA ASP A 51 -0.01 7.30 17.95
C ASP A 51 -1.08 7.92 17.04
N LEU A 52 -1.42 7.22 15.95
CA LEU A 52 -2.45 7.57 14.98
C LEU A 52 -3.49 6.44 14.83
N ARG A 53 -3.54 5.50 15.77
CA ARG A 53 -4.46 4.34 15.70
C ARG A 53 -5.93 4.73 15.77
N ASN A 54 -6.22 5.92 16.31
CA ASN A 54 -7.57 6.49 16.40
C ASN A 54 -7.87 7.49 15.29
N THR A 55 -7.09 7.49 14.19
CA THR A 55 -7.33 8.31 13.00
C THR A 55 -7.94 7.45 11.89
N CYS A 56 -8.97 7.95 11.20
CA CYS A 56 -9.61 7.24 10.09
C CYS A 56 -8.59 7.04 8.96
N THR A 57 -8.07 5.81 8.86
CA THR A 57 -6.94 5.46 7.99
C THR A 57 -7.31 4.22 7.20
N PHE A 58 -7.11 4.22 5.89
CA PHE A 58 -7.47 3.11 5.00
C PHE A 58 -6.46 2.99 3.86
N THR A 59 -6.39 1.81 3.24
CA THR A 59 -5.56 1.56 2.05
C THR A 59 -6.44 1.51 0.79
N ILE A 60 -5.87 1.82 -0.38
CA ILE A 60 -6.56 1.73 -1.67
C ILE A 60 -5.63 1.03 -2.67
N ASP A 61 -5.94 -0.21 -3.00
CA ASP A 61 -5.04 -1.10 -3.73
C ASP A 61 -5.80 -1.94 -4.77
N PRO A 62 -5.13 -2.64 -5.69
CA PRO A 62 -5.77 -3.72 -6.42
C PRO A 62 -6.43 -4.74 -5.48
N ALA A 63 -7.57 -5.31 -5.88
CA ALA A 63 -8.28 -6.29 -5.05
C ALA A 63 -7.39 -7.48 -4.64
N SER A 64 -6.49 -7.91 -5.54
CA SER A 64 -5.52 -9.00 -5.34
C SER A 64 -4.27 -8.63 -4.52
N ALA A 65 -4.08 -7.37 -4.13
CA ALA A 65 -2.87 -6.95 -3.42
C ALA A 65 -2.76 -7.57 -2.02
N THR A 66 -1.57 -8.05 -1.68
CA THR A 66 -1.24 -8.67 -0.38
C THR A 66 -0.22 -7.83 0.42
N ASP A 67 0.63 -7.10 -0.29
CA ASP A 67 1.65 -6.17 0.17
C ASP A 67 1.11 -4.73 0.12
N LEU A 68 0.37 -4.34 1.16
CA LEU A 68 -0.19 -3.00 1.27
C LEU A 68 0.86 -2.08 1.89
N ASP A 69 1.52 -1.25 1.08
CA ASP A 69 2.67 -0.45 1.51
C ASP A 69 2.27 0.95 1.99
N ASP A 70 1.15 1.49 1.51
CA ASP A 70 0.68 2.83 1.83
C ASP A 70 -0.77 2.88 2.31
N ALA A 71 -1.02 3.82 3.23
CA ALA A 71 -2.35 4.13 3.72
C ALA A 71 -2.56 5.66 3.74
N LEU A 72 -3.82 6.05 3.61
CA LEU A 72 -4.26 7.43 3.59
C LEU A 72 -5.13 7.70 4.82
N SER A 73 -5.00 8.90 5.38
CA SER A 73 -5.93 9.41 6.39
C SER A 73 -6.37 10.82 6.08
N PHE A 74 -7.55 11.16 6.58
CA PHE A 74 -8.15 12.48 6.44
C PHE A 74 -8.82 12.88 7.76
N GLU A 75 -8.62 14.14 8.14
CA GLU A 75 -9.26 14.76 9.30
C GLU A 75 -9.60 16.21 8.99
N MET A 76 -10.79 16.67 9.37
CA MET A 76 -11.14 18.09 9.30
C MET A 76 -10.68 18.78 10.59
N VAL A 77 -9.63 19.60 10.51
CA VAL A 77 -9.08 20.33 11.68
C VAL A 77 -9.93 21.55 12.00
N SER A 78 -10.46 22.20 10.98
CA SER A 78 -11.44 23.29 11.07
C SER A 78 -12.21 23.39 9.75
N GLU A 79 -13.22 24.27 9.66
CA GLU A 79 -14.04 24.47 8.45
C GLU A 79 -13.22 24.70 7.17
N LYS A 80 -11.99 25.21 7.29
CA LYS A 80 -11.12 25.56 6.16
C LYS A 80 -9.75 24.89 6.17
N VAL A 81 -9.48 24.00 7.14
CA VAL A 81 -8.19 23.32 7.26
C VAL A 81 -8.40 21.83 7.36
N PHE A 82 -7.81 21.11 6.42
CA PHE A 82 -7.83 19.66 6.32
C PHE A 82 -6.47 19.11 6.69
N ARG A 83 -6.44 18.03 7.46
CA ARG A 83 -5.24 17.26 7.72
C ARG A 83 -5.27 16.00 6.87
N ILE A 84 -4.25 15.84 6.04
CA ILE A 84 -4.06 14.68 5.18
C ILE A 84 -2.81 13.94 5.63
N GLY A 85 -2.94 12.65 5.90
CA GLY A 85 -1.82 11.77 6.20
C GLY A 85 -1.55 10.80 5.05
N VAL A 86 -0.28 10.64 4.70
CA VAL A 86 0.24 9.50 3.94
C VAL A 86 1.12 8.70 4.86
N HIS A 87 0.84 7.41 4.99
CA HIS A 87 1.48 6.51 5.94
C HIS A 87 2.11 5.36 5.17
N ILE A 88 3.43 5.28 5.17
CA ILE A 88 4.19 4.25 4.45
C ILE A 88 4.67 3.20 5.44
N ALA A 89 4.55 1.91 5.13
CA ALA A 89 5.07 0.82 5.94
C ALA A 89 6.53 1.07 6.34
N ASP A 90 6.87 0.95 7.64
CA ASP A 90 8.22 1.20 8.14
C ASP A 90 9.13 -0.02 7.92
N VAL A 91 9.38 -0.35 6.65
CA VAL A 91 10.28 -1.45 6.24
C VAL A 91 11.68 -1.29 6.83
N SER A 92 12.13 -0.05 7.05
CA SER A 92 13.44 0.28 7.64
C SER A 92 13.59 -0.25 9.08
N ARG A 93 12.48 -0.53 9.78
CA ARG A 93 12.51 -1.15 11.09
C ARG A 93 12.96 -2.61 11.05
N PHE A 94 12.76 -3.29 9.92
CA PHE A 94 13.01 -4.71 9.77
C PHE A 94 14.24 -5.00 8.91
N VAL A 95 14.46 -4.20 7.87
CA VAL A 95 15.62 -4.32 6.98
C VAL A 95 16.76 -3.46 7.53
N ILE A 96 17.59 -4.06 8.38
CA ILE A 96 18.72 -3.37 9.01
C ILE A 96 19.91 -3.32 8.03
N PRO A 97 20.57 -2.15 7.86
CA PRO A 97 21.72 -2.01 6.98
C PRO A 97 22.80 -3.07 7.23
N ASP A 98 23.42 -3.54 6.14
CA ASP A 98 24.54 -4.49 6.14
C ASP A 98 24.24 -5.89 6.71
N THR A 99 22.96 -6.22 6.88
CA THR A 99 22.50 -7.60 7.13
C THR A 99 22.43 -8.42 5.85
N ALA A 100 22.26 -9.74 5.99
CA ALA A 100 22.05 -10.62 4.83
C ALA A 100 20.76 -10.28 4.08
N LEU A 101 19.70 -9.91 4.81
CA LEU A 101 18.44 -9.45 4.23
C LEU A 101 18.60 -8.15 3.43
N ASP A 102 19.32 -7.17 3.95
CA ASP A 102 19.60 -5.92 3.24
C ASP A 102 20.45 -6.16 1.98
N ARG A 103 21.47 -7.02 2.04
CA ARG A 103 22.25 -7.40 0.84
C ARG A 103 21.39 -8.07 -0.23
N GLU A 104 20.52 -9.00 0.17
CA GLU A 104 19.58 -9.68 -0.73
C GLU A 104 18.59 -8.68 -1.36
N ALA A 105 18.02 -7.77 -0.56
CA ALA A 105 17.12 -6.72 -1.03
C ALA A 105 17.84 -5.78 -2.02
N ARG A 106 19.11 -5.41 -1.75
CA ARG A 106 19.94 -4.63 -2.68
C ARG A 106 20.18 -5.36 -4.00
N ILE A 107 20.45 -6.66 -3.96
CA ILE A 107 20.64 -7.48 -5.17
C ILE A 107 19.36 -7.54 -6.01
N ARG A 108 18.20 -7.77 -5.36
CA ARG A 108 16.89 -7.84 -6.05
C ARG A 108 16.42 -6.47 -6.53
N SER A 109 16.75 -5.40 -5.80
CA SER A 109 16.44 -3.97 -6.06
C SER A 109 14.95 -3.60 -6.09
N THR A 110 14.10 -4.38 -6.74
CA THR A 110 12.65 -4.15 -6.87
C THR A 110 11.92 -5.48 -6.94
N SER A 111 10.65 -5.49 -6.53
CA SER A 111 9.76 -6.59 -6.87
C SER A 111 9.47 -6.56 -8.38
N VAL A 112 9.43 -7.73 -9.02
CA VAL A 112 9.12 -7.87 -10.45
C VAL A 112 7.75 -8.53 -10.57
N TYR A 113 6.81 -7.82 -11.20
CA TYR A 113 5.46 -8.32 -11.43
C TYR A 113 5.40 -8.95 -12.82
N ILE A 114 5.15 -10.26 -12.86
CA ILE A 114 4.93 -11.03 -14.07
C ILE A 114 3.48 -11.51 -14.10
N PRO A 115 2.96 -11.96 -15.25
CA PRO A 115 1.61 -12.52 -15.26
C PRO A 115 1.51 -13.67 -14.24
N GLN A 116 0.40 -13.71 -13.51
CA GLN A 116 0.06 -14.70 -12.46
C GLN A 116 0.84 -14.64 -11.13
N HIS A 117 2.10 -14.19 -11.09
CA HIS A 117 2.85 -14.11 -9.84
C HIS A 117 3.85 -12.95 -9.80
N LYS A 118 4.40 -12.68 -8.61
CA LYS A 118 5.45 -11.66 -8.41
C LYS A 118 6.71 -12.31 -7.88
N LEU A 119 7.87 -11.81 -8.30
CA LEU A 119 9.16 -12.10 -7.68
C LEU A 119 9.42 -11.01 -6.64
N PRO A 120 9.29 -11.30 -5.34
CA PRO A 120 9.32 -10.26 -4.33
C PRO A 120 10.76 -9.84 -4.03
N MET A 121 10.94 -8.54 -3.76
CA MET A 121 12.20 -7.99 -3.26
C MET A 121 12.52 -8.47 -1.84
N LEU A 122 11.49 -8.62 -1.00
CA LEU A 122 11.58 -9.02 0.40
C LEU A 122 10.82 -10.33 0.64
N PRO A 123 11.19 -11.13 1.66
CA PRO A 123 10.45 -12.33 2.01
C PRO A 123 8.97 -12.03 2.28
N PRO A 124 8.02 -12.87 1.83
CA PRO A 124 6.58 -12.68 2.07
C PRO A 124 6.19 -12.53 3.55
N GLU A 125 6.92 -13.18 4.45
CA GLU A 125 6.77 -13.04 5.90
C GLU A 125 6.98 -11.59 6.37
N LEU A 126 7.75 -10.80 5.62
CA LEU A 126 7.93 -9.39 5.86
C LEU A 126 6.94 -8.54 5.06
N SER A 127 6.94 -8.67 3.73
CA SER A 127 6.17 -7.79 2.85
C SER A 127 4.65 -7.96 2.97
N GLU A 128 4.17 -9.19 3.16
CA GLU A 128 2.73 -9.51 3.18
C GLU A 128 2.16 -9.63 4.59
N GLN A 129 3.01 -9.73 5.61
CA GLN A 129 2.59 -9.88 7.01
C GLN A 129 3.03 -8.69 7.87
N ALA A 130 4.30 -8.64 8.28
CA ALA A 130 4.76 -7.69 9.29
C ALA A 130 4.74 -6.23 8.81
N CYS A 131 5.01 -5.96 7.53
CA CYS A 131 4.97 -4.62 6.94
C CYS A 131 3.61 -4.27 6.34
N SER A 132 2.88 -5.23 5.78
CA SER A 132 1.62 -4.98 5.08
C SER A 132 0.60 -4.31 6.01
N LEU A 133 0.02 -3.20 5.55
CA LEU A 133 -0.93 -2.36 6.28
C LEU A 133 -2.35 -2.95 6.32
N VAL A 134 -2.44 -4.24 6.69
CA VAL A 134 -3.69 -4.99 6.77
C VAL A 134 -4.68 -4.35 7.76
N PRO A 135 -5.99 -4.38 7.46
CA PRO A 135 -6.99 -3.72 8.28
C PRO A 135 -7.19 -4.41 9.63
N GLY A 136 -7.41 -3.61 10.68
CA GLY A 136 -7.68 -4.09 12.02
C GLY A 136 -6.46 -4.55 12.80
N GLU A 137 -5.25 -4.26 12.33
CA GLU A 137 -4.03 -4.52 13.08
C GLU A 137 -3.18 -3.26 13.22
N ASP A 138 -2.46 -3.17 14.33
CA ASP A 138 -1.53 -2.07 14.56
C ASP A 138 -0.30 -2.29 13.66
N ARG A 139 0.16 -1.23 12.99
CA ARG A 139 1.30 -1.27 12.06
C ARG A 139 2.23 -0.08 12.24
N LEU A 140 3.53 -0.36 12.14
CA LEU A 140 4.58 0.64 12.20
C LEU A 140 4.71 1.31 10.83
N VAL A 141 4.63 2.64 10.81
CA VAL A 141 4.69 3.42 9.58
C VAL A 141 5.62 4.61 9.74
N PHE A 142 6.11 5.08 8.60
CA PHE A 142 6.71 6.38 8.43
C PHE A 142 5.70 7.29 7.73
N SER A 143 5.36 8.38 8.40
CA SER A 143 4.20 9.19 8.03
C SER A 143 4.60 10.59 7.63
N ILE A 144 3.89 11.11 6.64
CA ILE A 144 3.92 12.52 6.25
C ILE A 144 2.51 13.06 6.41
N ILE A 145 2.37 14.09 7.23
CA ILE A 145 1.09 14.72 7.53
C ILE A 145 1.17 16.18 7.09
N TRP A 146 0.18 16.61 6.32
CA TRP A 146 0.02 18.00 5.89
C TRP A 146 -1.27 18.57 6.45
N ASP A 147 -1.19 19.81 6.93
CA ASP A 147 -2.37 20.64 7.11
C ASP A 147 -2.50 21.51 5.85
N ILE A 148 -3.64 21.41 5.16
CA ILE A 148 -3.92 22.04 3.88
C ILE A 148 -5.16 22.92 4.02
N ASP A 149 -5.07 24.19 3.57
CA ASP A 149 -6.22 25.09 3.58
C ASP A 149 -7.19 24.85 2.40
N ASP A 150 -8.34 25.53 2.40
CA ASP A 150 -9.37 25.45 1.36
C ASP A 150 -8.91 25.90 -0.04
N THR A 151 -7.80 26.64 -0.11
CA THR A 151 -7.15 27.07 -1.36
C THR A 151 -6.09 26.10 -1.87
N GLY A 152 -5.74 25.08 -1.08
CA GLY A 152 -4.75 24.06 -1.42
C GLY A 152 -3.31 24.39 -0.99
N ASN A 153 -3.10 25.39 -0.14
CA ASN A 153 -1.78 25.68 0.41
C ASN A 153 -1.48 24.80 1.61
N ILE A 154 -0.23 24.35 1.70
CA ILE A 154 0.27 23.63 2.88
C ILE A 154 0.57 24.66 3.96
N THR A 155 -0.19 24.62 5.06
CA THR A 155 -0.03 25.50 6.23
C THR A 155 0.79 24.85 7.34
N GLY A 156 0.85 23.51 7.36
CA GLY A 156 1.62 22.74 8.33
C GLY A 156 2.16 21.44 7.72
N ARG A 157 3.31 20.98 8.22
CA ARG A 157 3.91 19.71 7.83
C ARG A 157 4.51 19.02 9.04
N TRP A 158 4.23 17.73 9.18
CA TRP A 158 4.90 16.85 10.11
C TRP A 158 5.40 15.61 9.37
N ILE A 159 6.59 15.15 9.74
CA ILE A 159 7.21 13.94 9.20
C ILE A 159 7.77 13.17 10.38
N GLY A 160 7.49 11.88 10.46
CA GLY A 160 8.08 11.05 11.49
C GLY A 160 7.51 9.65 11.54
N ARG A 161 8.06 8.85 12.46
CA ARG A 161 7.57 7.50 12.75
C ARG A 161 6.28 7.57 13.55
N SER A 162 5.30 6.79 13.13
CA SER A 162 4.00 6.67 13.81
C SER A 162 3.53 5.21 13.85
N VAL A 163 2.44 4.97 14.58
CA VAL A 163 1.70 3.71 14.58
C VAL A 163 0.29 4.00 14.10
N ILE A 164 -0.18 3.25 13.11
CA ILE A 164 -1.56 3.33 12.59
C ILE A 164 -2.30 2.01 12.82
N ARG A 165 -3.62 2.06 12.65
CA ARG A 165 -4.47 0.87 12.58
C ARG A 165 -5.48 1.09 11.46
N SER A 166 -5.22 0.48 10.30
CA SER A 166 -6.08 0.65 9.13
C SER A 166 -7.50 0.16 9.43
N CYS A 167 -8.53 0.95 9.11
CA CYS A 167 -9.93 0.60 9.36
C CYS A 167 -10.50 -0.29 8.26
N CYS A 168 -9.99 -0.20 7.02
CA CYS A 168 -10.36 -1.07 5.91
C CYS A 168 -9.32 -1.08 4.79
N LYS A 169 -9.43 -2.09 3.93
CA LYS A 169 -8.79 -2.14 2.61
C LYS A 169 -9.87 -1.85 1.57
N LEU A 170 -9.65 -0.87 0.70
CA LEU A 170 -10.49 -0.56 -0.45
C LEU A 170 -9.83 -1.07 -1.72
N SER A 171 -10.62 -1.61 -2.65
CA SER A 171 -10.17 -1.74 -4.04
C SER A 171 -10.33 -0.41 -4.80
N TYR A 172 -9.70 -0.28 -5.97
CA TYR A 172 -9.98 0.86 -6.86
C TYR A 172 -11.45 0.93 -7.27
N ASP A 173 -12.11 -0.22 -7.46
CA ASP A 173 -13.53 -0.27 -7.80
C ASP A 173 -14.39 0.20 -6.62
N ASP A 174 -14.08 -0.22 -5.39
CA ASP A 174 -14.77 0.28 -4.18
C ASP A 174 -14.59 1.79 -4.04
N ALA A 175 -13.37 2.29 -4.23
CA ALA A 175 -13.07 3.71 -4.14
C ALA A 175 -13.82 4.51 -5.21
N GLN A 176 -13.88 4.01 -6.44
CA GLN A 176 -14.60 4.63 -7.55
C GLN A 176 -16.12 4.65 -7.29
N ASP A 177 -16.69 3.52 -6.84
CA ASP A 177 -18.10 3.44 -6.46
C ASP A 177 -18.45 4.46 -5.36
N ILE A 178 -17.56 4.69 -4.38
CA ILE A 178 -17.76 5.70 -3.33
C ILE A 178 -17.76 7.12 -3.92
N ILE A 179 -16.83 7.40 -4.84
CA ILE A 179 -16.69 8.70 -5.52
C ILE A 179 -17.93 9.00 -6.38
N ASP A 180 -18.43 8.01 -7.10
CA ASP A 180 -19.56 8.16 -8.03
C ASP A 180 -20.92 8.21 -7.32
N GLY A 181 -20.96 8.02 -6.00
CA GLY A 181 -22.20 8.03 -5.23
C GLY A 181 -22.90 6.68 -5.16
N GLY A 182 -22.26 5.61 -5.62
CA GLY A 182 -22.79 4.24 -5.60
C GLY A 182 -22.97 3.67 -4.18
N PHE A 183 -22.24 4.20 -3.20
CA PHE A 183 -22.49 3.99 -1.78
C PHE A 183 -23.34 5.15 -1.23
N GLU A 184 -24.65 5.14 -1.55
CA GLU A 184 -25.60 5.80 -0.66
C GLU A 184 -25.65 4.99 0.63
N VAL A 185 -25.48 5.67 1.76
CA VAL A 185 -25.63 5.07 3.08
C VAL A 185 -27.09 4.60 3.17
N ASP A 186 -27.31 3.31 2.90
CA ASP A 186 -28.37 2.42 3.42
C ASP A 186 -29.00 1.46 2.37
N VAL A 187 -29.42 0.29 2.87
CA VAL A 187 -30.43 -0.66 2.31
C VAL A 187 -30.09 -1.61 1.14
N SER A 188 -29.08 -1.41 0.29
CA SER A 188 -29.00 -2.20 -0.98
C SER A 188 -28.31 -3.58 -0.95
N GLY A 189 -27.82 -4.06 0.20
CA GLY A 189 -27.23 -5.41 0.30
C GLY A 189 -25.92 -5.62 -0.48
N LYS A 190 -25.34 -4.56 -1.08
CA LYS A 190 -23.93 -4.57 -1.51
C LYS A 190 -23.06 -4.58 -0.25
N THR A 191 -22.28 -5.65 -0.09
CA THR A 191 -21.30 -5.80 0.99
C THR A 191 -20.20 -4.77 0.80
N GLY A 192 -20.29 -3.63 1.49
CA GLY A 192 -19.18 -2.68 1.58
C GLY A 192 -17.93 -3.30 2.20
N PRO A 193 -16.80 -2.57 2.19
CA PRO A 193 -15.54 -3.06 2.73
C PRO A 193 -15.71 -3.46 4.20
N LYS A 194 -15.00 -4.51 4.62
CA LYS A 194 -14.98 -4.93 6.03
C LYS A 194 -14.31 -3.84 6.86
N LEU A 195 -15.06 -3.26 7.79
CA LEU A 195 -14.58 -2.22 8.69
C LEU A 195 -14.03 -2.80 9.99
N HIS A 196 -13.04 -2.09 10.54
CA HIS A 196 -12.35 -2.42 11.77
C HIS A 196 -12.18 -1.18 12.65
N GLY A 197 -12.21 -1.39 13.98
CA GLY A 197 -12.06 -0.30 14.94
C GLY A 197 -13.38 0.44 15.17
N GLN A 198 -13.27 1.75 15.38
CA GLN A 198 -14.40 2.61 15.79
C GLN A 198 -15.05 3.38 14.63
N PHE A 199 -14.58 3.19 13.39
CA PHE A 199 -15.03 3.95 12.23
C PHE A 199 -16.19 3.28 11.51
N GLU A 200 -17.12 4.09 11.06
CA GLU A 200 -18.25 3.66 10.25
C GLU A 200 -17.96 3.87 8.76
N LEU A 201 -18.76 3.24 7.89
CA LEU A 201 -18.62 3.39 6.44
C LEU A 201 -18.72 4.87 6.03
N LYS A 202 -19.57 5.63 6.73
CA LYS A 202 -19.73 7.07 6.51
C LYS A 202 -18.42 7.83 6.69
N ASP A 203 -17.63 7.52 7.72
CA ASP A 203 -16.35 8.20 7.97
C ASP A 203 -15.37 7.98 6.82
N VAL A 204 -15.32 6.76 6.28
CA VAL A 204 -14.48 6.40 5.14
C VAL A 204 -14.97 7.09 3.87
N VAL A 205 -16.27 7.09 3.63
CA VAL A 205 -16.90 7.76 2.47
C VAL A 205 -16.63 9.27 2.48
N ASP A 206 -16.86 9.93 3.62
CA ASP A 206 -16.66 11.36 3.78
C ASP A 206 -15.17 11.72 3.61
N SER A 207 -14.28 10.90 4.17
CA SER A 207 -12.83 11.05 4.03
C SER A 207 -12.38 10.91 2.57
N LEU A 208 -12.81 9.86 1.88
CA LEU A 208 -12.39 9.58 0.51
C LEU A 208 -12.92 10.63 -0.47
N ARG A 209 -14.18 11.06 -0.34
CA ARG A 209 -14.76 12.12 -1.17
C ARG A 209 -14.03 13.45 -0.95
N SER A 210 -13.70 13.77 0.29
CA SER A 210 -12.93 14.98 0.62
C SER A 210 -11.53 14.94 0.02
N LEU A 211 -10.82 13.81 0.15
CA LEU A 211 -9.52 13.58 -0.48
C LEU A 211 -9.61 13.68 -2.01
N HIS A 212 -10.63 13.09 -2.63
CA HIS A 212 -10.86 13.19 -4.08
C HIS A 212 -11.05 14.65 -4.53
N GLY A 213 -11.85 15.43 -3.80
CA GLY A 213 -12.06 16.84 -4.08
C GLY A 213 -10.77 17.67 -4.03
N ILE A 214 -9.91 17.42 -3.03
CA ILE A 214 -8.62 18.11 -2.89
C ILE A 214 -7.65 17.68 -3.99
N THR A 215 -7.52 16.37 -4.25
CA THR A 215 -6.60 15.85 -5.27
C THR A 215 -6.95 16.32 -6.68
N LYS A 216 -8.25 16.53 -7.00
CA LYS A 216 -8.68 17.15 -8.25
C LYS A 216 -8.11 18.57 -8.41
N LYS A 217 -8.24 19.42 -7.39
CA LYS A 217 -7.65 20.76 -7.37
C LYS A 217 -6.13 20.70 -7.53
N MET A 218 -5.46 19.82 -6.78
CA MET A 218 -4.00 19.66 -6.85
C MET A 218 -3.54 19.20 -8.25
N ARG A 219 -4.30 18.31 -8.91
CA ARG A 219 -4.03 17.88 -10.27
C ARG A 219 -4.14 19.04 -11.27
N GLU A 220 -5.18 19.87 -11.16
CA GLU A 220 -5.35 21.06 -12.00
C GLU A 220 -4.20 22.06 -11.84
N ILE A 221 -3.78 22.32 -10.59
CA ILE A 221 -2.61 23.17 -10.29
C ILE A 221 -1.34 22.58 -10.91
N ARG A 222 -1.13 21.27 -10.74
CA ARG A 222 0.04 20.56 -11.29
C ARG A 222 0.12 20.67 -12.82
N LEU A 223 -1.00 20.50 -13.52
CA LEU A 223 -1.07 20.66 -14.97
C LEU A 223 -0.86 22.11 -15.41
N ARG A 224 -1.45 23.08 -14.70
CA ARG A 224 -1.25 24.51 -14.95
C ARG A 224 0.22 24.93 -14.79
N ASN A 225 0.94 24.28 -13.88
CA ASN A 225 2.36 24.50 -13.63
C ASN A 225 3.28 23.73 -14.60
N GLY A 226 2.74 23.21 -15.72
CA GLY A 226 3.52 22.64 -16.81
C GLY A 226 3.80 21.14 -16.70
N ALA A 227 3.10 20.41 -15.82
CA ALA A 227 3.18 18.96 -15.82
C ALA A 227 2.52 18.36 -17.07
N PHE A 228 3.19 17.39 -17.69
CA PHE A 228 2.63 16.60 -18.78
C PHE A 228 1.88 15.38 -18.27
N TRP A 229 0.77 15.05 -18.92
CA TRP A 229 0.02 13.82 -18.71
C TRP A 229 0.07 12.99 -19.99
N ILE A 230 0.80 11.88 -19.94
CA ILE A 230 0.90 10.93 -21.05
C ILE A 230 0.39 9.60 -20.54
N GLU A 231 -0.60 9.06 -21.21
CA GLU A 231 -1.17 7.75 -20.91
C GLU A 231 -0.68 6.76 -21.95
N ILE A 232 0.04 5.74 -21.49
CA ILE A 232 0.53 4.65 -22.33
C ILE A 232 -0.46 3.50 -22.15
N PRO A 233 -1.05 2.95 -23.23
CA PRO A 233 -1.97 1.85 -23.11
C PRO A 233 -1.27 0.64 -22.47
N LYS A 234 -1.91 0.03 -21.47
CA LYS A 234 -1.44 -1.17 -20.79
C LYS A 234 -2.38 -2.32 -21.11
N LEU A 235 -1.83 -3.51 -21.31
CA LEU A 235 -2.60 -4.74 -21.50
C LEU A 235 -2.93 -5.34 -20.12
N ALA A 236 -4.19 -5.72 -19.92
CA ALA A 236 -4.62 -6.55 -18.80
C ALA A 236 -5.01 -7.93 -19.33
N ILE A 237 -4.45 -8.99 -18.76
CA ILE A 237 -4.71 -10.38 -19.14
C ILE A 237 -5.55 -11.02 -18.05
N LEU A 238 -6.69 -11.60 -18.42
CA LEU A 238 -7.54 -12.39 -17.53
C LEU A 238 -7.20 -13.87 -17.73
N PHE A 239 -6.88 -14.55 -16.64
CA PHE A 239 -6.57 -15.98 -16.64
C PHE A 239 -7.80 -16.77 -16.21
N ASP A 240 -7.99 -17.97 -16.76
CA ASP A 240 -9.01 -18.91 -16.30
C ASP A 240 -8.62 -19.45 -14.91
N GLU A 241 -9.59 -19.81 -14.07
CA GLU A 241 -9.37 -20.28 -12.69
C GLU A 241 -8.69 -21.67 -12.63
N ARG A 242 -8.42 -22.28 -13.79
CA ARG A 242 -7.82 -23.61 -13.92
C ARG A 242 -6.44 -23.49 -14.54
N GLU A 243 -5.42 -23.43 -13.69
CA GLU A 243 -4.03 -23.91 -13.90
C GLU A 243 -3.08 -23.22 -12.90
N SER A 244 -3.35 -23.36 -11.61
CA SER A 244 -2.31 -23.23 -10.57
C SER A 244 -2.03 -24.63 -10.02
N MET A 245 -1.01 -25.28 -10.57
CA MET A 245 -0.43 -26.53 -10.06
C MET A 245 1.05 -26.34 -9.81
#